data_AF-A0A6P1V5U7-F1
#
_entry.id   AF-A0A6P1V5U7-F1
#
_cell.length_a   1.000
_cell.length_b   1.000
_cell.length_c   1.000
_cell.angle_alpha   90.00
_cell.angle_beta   90.00
_cell.angle_gamma   90.00
#
_symmetry.space_group_name_H-M   'P 1'
#
loop_
_entity.id
_entity.type
_entity.pdbx_description
1 polymer ?
#
loop_
_entity_poly.entity_id
_entity_poly.type
_entity_poly.pdbx_seq_one_letter_code
_entity_poly.pdbx_strand_id
1 'polypeptide(L)'
;MADWFIATEGVKVVKDSASLWPQIITAVSSAGAALGGVYLAHYFTRRREERAAAAKQVSERLFIATDLVFLLEQFAQESAAVATDDGYENQNGLTVPAKKYPVLNISAITGDWRVLPAKLMYRIRELPVMQGEANRTINEAEHIPPDYDEFFEARQYLYTRLGLKALIQARRLRRLVGLPHTRLDATRWSAQNVLRQKWRQERKRRCIQAVLIAQTQASFQFKEKP
;
A
#
# COMPACT_ATOMS: atom_id res chain seq x y z
N MET A 1 -37.77 -82.19 67.79
CA MET A 1 -37.69 -81.52 66.47
C MET A 1 -37.72 -80.03 66.74
N ALA A 2 -36.66 -79.33 66.34
CA ALA A 2 -36.49 -77.90 66.58
C ALA A 2 -37.09 -77.11 65.42
N ASP A 3 -38.02 -76.21 65.71
CA ASP A 3 -38.40 -75.15 64.78
C ASP A 3 -37.54 -73.92 65.08
N TRP A 4 -36.69 -73.59 64.13
CA TRP A 4 -35.93 -72.36 64.09
C TRP A 4 -36.71 -71.36 63.24
N PHE A 5 -37.04 -70.19 63.79
CA PHE A 5 -37.51 -69.06 63.01
C PHE A 5 -36.32 -68.13 62.80
N ILE A 6 -35.80 -68.07 61.57
CA ILE A 6 -34.88 -66.99 61.14
C ILE A 6 -35.73 -65.72 61.00
N ALA A 7 -35.48 -64.73 61.86
CA ALA A 7 -35.88 -63.36 61.61
C ALA A 7 -34.98 -62.81 60.50
N THR A 8 -35.50 -62.75 59.26
CA THR A 8 -34.79 -62.14 58.15
C THR A 8 -34.69 -60.63 58.36
N GLU A 9 -33.46 -60.16 58.27
CA GLU A 9 -33.02 -58.78 58.37
C GLU A 9 -33.80 -57.83 57.46
N GLY A 10 -33.91 -56.58 57.92
CA GLY A 10 -34.68 -55.53 57.30
C GLY A 10 -34.28 -55.27 55.84
N VAL A 11 -35.23 -55.50 54.95
CA VAL A 11 -35.28 -54.82 53.65
C VAL A 11 -35.45 -53.33 53.94
N LYS A 12 -34.35 -52.57 53.90
CA LYS A 12 -34.41 -51.12 53.78
C LYS A 12 -34.99 -50.82 52.39
N VAL A 13 -36.30 -50.68 52.36
CA VAL A 13 -37.06 -50.16 51.23
C VAL A 13 -36.39 -48.84 50.81
N VAL A 14 -35.91 -48.81 49.57
CA VAL A 14 -35.44 -47.60 48.90
C VAL A 14 -36.59 -46.61 48.90
N LYS A 15 -36.51 -45.64 49.81
CA LYS A 15 -37.51 -44.61 50.00
C LYS A 15 -37.16 -43.43 49.07
N ASP A 16 -38.11 -43.14 48.19
CA ASP A 16 -38.38 -41.87 47.51
C ASP A 16 -37.43 -41.40 46.39
N SER A 17 -37.56 -42.01 45.20
CA SER A 17 -37.09 -41.41 43.92
C SER A 17 -37.84 -40.12 43.55
N ALA A 18 -39.02 -39.88 44.14
CA ALA A 18 -39.81 -38.66 43.93
C ALA A 18 -39.23 -37.42 44.65
N SER A 19 -38.41 -37.60 45.71
CA SER A 19 -37.89 -36.51 46.55
C SER A 19 -36.69 -35.77 45.94
N LEU A 20 -36.07 -36.33 44.90
CA LEU A 20 -34.87 -35.78 44.24
C LEU A 20 -35.19 -34.82 43.09
N TRP A 21 -36.43 -34.78 42.60
CA TRP A 21 -36.85 -33.91 41.50
C TRP A 21 -36.61 -32.42 41.76
N PRO A 22 -36.94 -31.86 42.94
CA PRO A 22 -36.64 -30.46 43.23
C PRO A 22 -35.14 -30.17 43.11
N GLN A 23 -34.28 -31.03 43.67
CA GLN A 23 -32.82 -30.83 43.66
C GLN A 23 -32.21 -30.94 42.26
N ILE A 24 -32.71 -31.85 41.43
CA ILE A 24 -32.29 -31.99 40.03
C ILE A 24 -32.71 -30.75 39.22
N ILE A 25 -33.93 -30.24 39.44
CA ILE A 25 -34.43 -29.05 38.74
C ILE A 25 -33.63 -27.80 39.15
N THR A 26 -33.33 -27.58 40.44
CA THR A 26 -32.48 -26.44 40.88
C THR A 26 -31.03 -26.57 40.41
N ALA A 27 -30.47 -27.78 40.38
CA ALA A 27 -29.10 -28.01 39.92
C ALA A 27 -28.94 -27.80 38.40
N VAL A 28 -29.88 -28.29 37.60
CA VAL A 28 -29.88 -28.09 36.14
C VAL A 28 -30.15 -26.62 35.79
N SER A 29 -31.04 -25.95 36.53
CA SER A 29 -31.33 -24.52 36.33
C SER A 29 -30.12 -23.63 36.67
N SER A 30 -29.40 -23.93 37.76
CA SER A 30 -28.21 -23.17 38.17
C SER A 30 -27.00 -23.42 37.25
N ALA A 31 -26.79 -24.67 36.81
CA ALA A 31 -25.76 -25.00 35.83
C ALA A 31 -26.04 -24.38 34.45
N GLY A 32 -27.29 -24.40 33.98
CA GLY A 32 -27.70 -23.77 32.73
C GLY A 32 -27.55 -22.24 32.74
N ALA A 33 -27.89 -21.59 33.86
CA ALA A 33 -27.72 -20.15 34.03
C ALA A 33 -26.24 -19.75 34.08
N ALA A 34 -25.39 -20.52 34.78
CA ALA A 34 -23.95 -20.27 34.84
C ALA A 34 -23.28 -20.45 33.47
N LEU A 35 -23.56 -21.55 32.76
CA LEU A 35 -23.01 -21.80 31.43
C LEU A 35 -23.53 -20.81 30.38
N GLY A 36 -24.82 -20.44 30.45
CA GLY A 36 -25.41 -19.42 29.58
C GLY A 36 -24.80 -18.03 29.81
N GLY A 37 -24.60 -17.65 31.07
CA GLY A 37 -23.93 -16.40 31.45
C GLY A 37 -22.48 -16.33 30.96
N VAL A 38 -21.72 -17.42 31.11
CA VAL A 38 -20.33 -17.52 30.60
C VAL A 38 -20.31 -17.45 29.07
N TYR A 39 -21.22 -18.13 28.40
CA TYR A 39 -21.31 -18.09 26.93
C TYR A 39 -21.64 -16.67 26.42
N LEU A 40 -22.63 -16.00 27.01
CA LEU A 40 -22.98 -14.61 26.68
C LEU A 40 -21.82 -13.66 26.96
N ALA A 41 -21.15 -13.79 28.11
CA ALA A 41 -19.99 -12.98 28.46
C ALA A 41 -18.86 -13.18 27.44
N HIS A 42 -18.53 -14.42 27.10
CA HIS A 42 -17.52 -14.73 26.09
C HIS A 42 -17.89 -14.17 24.71
N TYR A 43 -19.17 -14.28 24.31
CA TYR A 43 -19.67 -13.72 23.06
C TYR A 43 -19.54 -12.18 23.01
N PHE A 44 -19.95 -11.47 24.07
CA PHE A 44 -19.80 -10.01 24.15
C PHE A 44 -18.34 -9.57 24.20
N THR A 45 -17.49 -10.30 24.92
CA THR A 45 -16.04 -10.06 24.98
C THR A 45 -15.42 -10.21 23.60
N ARG A 46 -15.66 -11.32 22.91
CA ARG A 46 -15.17 -11.55 21.54
C ARG A 46 -15.64 -10.45 20.60
N ARG A 47 -16.91 -10.04 20.68
CA ARG A 47 -17.44 -8.96 19.83
C ARG A 47 -16.83 -7.60 20.14
N ARG A 48 -16.47 -7.34 21.41
CA ARG A 48 -15.75 -6.12 21.82
C ARG A 48 -14.30 -6.15 21.32
N GLU A 49 -13.64 -7.29 21.42
CA GLU A 49 -12.28 -7.51 20.93
C GLU A 49 -12.21 -7.36 19.40
N GLU A 50 -13.14 -7.96 18.65
CA GLU A 50 -13.22 -7.82 17.20
C GLU A 50 -13.45 -6.35 16.79
N ARG A 51 -14.34 -5.63 17.48
CA ARG A 51 -14.57 -4.20 17.25
C ARG A 51 -13.35 -3.35 17.58
N ALA A 52 -12.68 -3.63 18.70
CA ALA A 52 -11.49 -2.91 19.12
C ALA A 52 -10.32 -3.15 18.14
N ALA A 53 -10.14 -4.39 17.70
CA ALA A 53 -9.15 -4.77 16.69
C ALA A 53 -9.44 -4.07 15.35
N ALA A 54 -10.70 -4.07 14.89
CA ALA A 54 -11.09 -3.40 13.66
C ALA A 54 -10.88 -1.87 13.75
N ALA A 55 -11.27 -1.24 14.87
CA ALA A 55 -11.06 0.19 15.09
C ALA A 55 -9.57 0.55 15.08
N LYS A 56 -8.73 -0.24 15.75
CA LYS A 56 -7.27 -0.09 15.75
C LYS A 56 -6.70 -0.23 14.33
N GLN A 57 -7.20 -1.18 13.55
CA GLN A 57 -6.72 -1.39 12.18
C GLN A 57 -7.11 -0.22 11.26
N VAL A 58 -8.28 0.38 11.45
CA VAL A 58 -8.73 1.57 10.72
C VAL A 58 -7.87 2.79 11.09
N SER A 59 -7.60 3.01 12.38
CA SER A 59 -6.76 4.13 12.82
C SER A 59 -5.31 3.99 12.32
N GLU A 60 -4.75 2.79 12.39
CA GLU A 60 -3.41 2.48 11.88
C GLU A 60 -3.34 2.69 10.36
N ARG A 61 -4.38 2.24 9.62
CA ARG A 61 -4.48 2.45 8.17
C ARG A 61 -4.53 3.93 7.82
N LEU A 62 -5.33 4.72 8.54
CA LEU A 62 -5.44 6.16 8.32
C LEU A 62 -4.10 6.86 8.56
N PHE A 63 -3.41 6.51 9.66
CA PHE A 63 -2.11 7.05 10.01
C PHE A 63 -1.07 6.79 8.91
N ILE A 64 -0.83 5.51 8.60
CA ILE A 64 0.16 5.11 7.58
C ILE A 64 -0.19 5.68 6.20
N ALA A 65 -1.46 5.65 5.81
CA ALA A 65 -1.87 6.19 4.52
C ALA A 65 -1.64 7.71 4.43
N THR A 66 -1.85 8.44 5.52
CA THR A 66 -1.63 9.89 5.55
C THR A 66 -0.16 10.22 5.37
N ASP A 67 0.72 9.56 6.11
CA ASP A 67 2.17 9.76 5.99
C ASP A 67 2.69 9.40 4.59
N LEU A 68 2.25 8.26 4.06
CA LEU A 68 2.62 7.85 2.71
C LEU A 68 2.10 8.81 1.63
N VAL A 69 0.91 9.38 1.80
CA VAL A 69 0.38 10.37 0.86
C VAL A 69 1.31 11.56 0.78
N PHE A 70 1.71 12.15 1.91
CA PHE A 70 2.58 13.32 1.90
C PHE A 70 3.99 13.02 1.39
N LEU A 71 4.56 11.87 1.78
CA LEU A 71 5.87 11.42 1.28
C LEU A 71 5.86 11.25 -0.24
N LEU A 72 4.82 10.60 -0.80
CA LEU A 72 4.70 10.38 -2.24
C LEU A 72 4.39 11.67 -3.00
N GLU A 73 3.63 12.58 -2.42
CA GLU A 73 3.30 13.88 -3.01
C GLU A 73 4.53 14.81 -3.03
N GLN A 74 5.31 14.83 -1.96
CA GLN A 74 6.59 15.55 -1.93
C GLN A 74 7.55 14.99 -2.98
N PHE A 75 7.72 13.66 -3.03
CA PHE A 75 8.54 13.03 -4.05
C PHE A 75 8.07 13.36 -5.48
N ALA A 76 6.75 13.39 -5.72
CA ALA A 76 6.21 13.78 -7.00
C ALA A 76 6.47 15.25 -7.35
N GLN A 77 6.41 16.14 -6.37
CA GLN A 77 6.71 17.57 -6.55
C GLN A 77 8.18 17.80 -6.92
N GLU A 78 9.09 17.14 -6.21
CA GLU A 78 10.52 17.20 -6.53
C GLU A 78 10.83 16.51 -7.87
N SER A 79 10.16 15.39 -8.18
CA SER A 79 10.24 14.75 -9.50
C SER A 79 9.76 15.67 -10.63
N ALA A 80 8.73 16.49 -10.39
CA ALA A 80 8.28 17.50 -11.35
C ALA A 80 9.34 18.58 -11.58
N ALA A 81 10.06 18.98 -10.54
CA ALA A 81 11.17 19.93 -10.66
C ALA A 81 12.31 19.34 -11.52
N VAL A 82 12.65 18.06 -11.34
CA VAL A 82 13.64 17.37 -12.19
C VAL A 82 13.14 17.20 -13.63
N ALA A 83 11.86 16.90 -13.82
CA ALA A 83 11.23 16.74 -15.13
C ALA A 83 11.25 18.01 -15.99
N THR A 84 11.38 19.19 -15.38
CA THR A 84 11.47 20.49 -16.05
C THR A 84 12.84 21.13 -15.91
N ASP A 85 13.85 20.38 -15.49
CA ASP A 85 15.19 20.91 -15.31
C ASP A 85 15.97 20.81 -16.60
N ASP A 86 16.12 21.95 -17.26
CA ASP A 86 16.94 22.12 -18.48
C ASP A 86 18.40 22.50 -18.12
N GLY A 87 18.74 22.53 -16.82
CA GLY A 87 20.08 22.87 -16.35
C GLY A 87 20.40 24.37 -16.42
N TYR A 88 21.67 24.69 -16.23
CA TYR A 88 22.25 26.02 -16.44
C TYR A 88 23.71 25.89 -16.88
N GLU A 89 24.20 26.85 -17.66
CA GLU A 89 25.62 26.91 -18.01
C GLU A 89 26.45 27.36 -16.81
N ASN A 90 27.48 26.57 -16.48
CA ASN A 90 28.44 26.90 -15.43
C ASN A 90 29.57 27.81 -15.97
N GLN A 91 30.50 28.20 -15.07
CA GLN A 91 31.63 29.08 -15.40
C GLN A 91 32.58 28.53 -16.48
N ASN A 92 32.51 27.22 -16.76
CA ASN A 92 33.32 26.55 -17.77
C ASN A 92 32.56 26.39 -19.11
N GLY A 93 31.36 26.98 -19.24
CA GLY A 93 30.50 26.82 -20.42
C GLY A 93 29.88 25.44 -20.54
N LEU A 94 29.79 24.67 -19.44
CA LEU A 94 29.17 23.35 -19.43
C LEU A 94 27.77 23.43 -18.81
N THR A 95 26.78 22.83 -19.48
CA THR A 95 25.42 22.75 -18.96
C THR A 95 25.33 21.70 -17.84
N VAL A 96 24.93 22.13 -16.64
CA VAL A 96 24.83 21.26 -15.45
C VAL A 96 23.42 21.27 -14.85
N PRO A 97 22.97 20.17 -14.22
CA PRO A 97 21.67 20.12 -13.55
C PRO A 97 21.47 21.21 -12.49
N ALA A 98 20.34 21.91 -12.53
CA ALA A 98 19.96 22.86 -11.49
C ALA A 98 19.27 22.17 -10.29
N LYS A 99 18.64 21.01 -10.52
CA LYS A 99 17.87 20.26 -9.51
C LYS A 99 18.61 19.00 -9.06
N LYS A 100 18.51 18.67 -7.78
CA LYS A 100 19.01 17.39 -7.25
C LYS A 100 17.98 16.29 -7.47
N TYR A 101 18.43 15.04 -7.44
CA TYR A 101 17.51 13.90 -7.42
C TYR A 101 16.71 13.90 -6.12
N PRO A 102 15.37 13.74 -6.19
CA PRO A 102 14.56 13.53 -5.00
C PRO A 102 14.95 12.20 -4.33
N VAL A 103 14.72 12.06 -3.03
CA VAL A 103 15.01 10.81 -2.30
C VAL A 103 13.71 10.22 -1.78
N LEU A 104 13.35 9.02 -2.25
CA LEU A 104 12.16 8.32 -1.77
C LEU A 104 12.51 7.36 -0.62
N ASN A 105 12.60 7.88 0.60
CA ASN A 105 12.90 7.05 1.78
C ASN A 105 11.62 6.50 2.44
N ILE A 106 11.11 5.40 1.90
CA ILE A 106 9.91 4.73 2.42
C ILE A 106 10.12 4.12 3.81
N SER A 107 11.36 3.76 4.16
CA SER A 107 11.72 3.19 5.46
C SER A 107 11.54 4.18 6.62
N ALA A 108 11.40 5.48 6.32
CA ALA A 108 11.09 6.50 7.33
C ALA A 108 9.66 6.40 7.87
N ILE A 109 8.76 5.69 7.19
CA ILE A 109 7.36 5.55 7.61
C ILE A 109 7.22 4.46 8.68
N THR A 110 6.70 4.85 9.83
CA THR A 110 6.41 3.96 10.96
C THR A 110 5.06 3.27 10.79
N GLY A 111 4.85 2.17 11.52
CA GLY A 111 3.57 1.44 11.54
C GLY A 111 3.54 0.14 10.74
N ASP A 112 2.46 -0.64 10.92
CA ASP A 112 2.28 -1.91 10.23
C ASP A 112 1.69 -1.75 8.81
N TRP A 113 2.54 -1.91 7.81
CA TRP A 113 2.18 -1.84 6.39
C TRP A 113 1.13 -2.88 5.96
N ARG A 114 0.92 -3.96 6.73
CA ARG A 114 -0.08 -5.00 6.45
C ARG A 114 -1.51 -4.49 6.51
N VAL A 115 -1.75 -3.31 7.11
CA VAL A 115 -3.08 -2.68 7.10
C VAL A 115 -3.49 -2.18 5.72
N LEU A 116 -2.55 -2.02 4.78
CA LEU A 116 -2.80 -1.61 3.40
C LEU A 116 -3.16 -2.80 2.50
N PRO A 117 -3.98 -2.61 1.45
CA PRO A 117 -4.19 -3.62 0.43
C PRO A 117 -2.87 -4.08 -0.19
N ALA A 118 -2.67 -5.40 -0.33
CA ALA A 118 -1.40 -5.98 -0.75
C ALA A 118 -0.85 -5.39 -2.06
N LYS A 119 -1.72 -5.15 -3.05
CA LYS A 119 -1.35 -4.55 -4.34
C LYS A 119 -0.86 -3.10 -4.19
N LEU A 120 -1.46 -2.32 -3.28
CA LEU A 120 -1.06 -0.94 -3.04
C LEU A 120 0.27 -0.89 -2.28
N MET A 121 0.42 -1.72 -1.25
CA MET A 121 1.67 -1.91 -0.52
C MET A 121 2.81 -2.28 -1.46
N TYR A 122 2.63 -3.30 -2.31
CA TYR A 122 3.61 -3.73 -3.30
C TYR A 122 4.02 -2.57 -4.22
N ARG A 123 3.05 -1.89 -4.84
CA ARG A 123 3.31 -0.80 -5.79
C ARG A 123 4.05 0.38 -5.16
N ILE A 124 3.82 0.66 -3.89
CA ILE A 124 4.54 1.71 -3.16
C ILE A 124 5.98 1.26 -2.87
N ARG A 125 6.16 0.03 -2.36
CA ARG A 125 7.49 -0.54 -2.06
C ARG A 125 8.34 -0.79 -3.30
N GLU A 126 7.73 -0.92 -4.47
CA GLU A 126 8.39 -1.04 -5.77
C GLU A 126 9.04 0.30 -6.21
N LEU A 127 8.56 1.46 -5.74
CA LEU A 127 9.00 2.77 -6.24
C LEU A 127 10.50 3.07 -6.00
N PRO A 128 11.10 2.79 -4.82
CA PRO A 128 12.53 3.03 -4.61
C PRO A 128 13.41 2.14 -5.50
N VAL A 129 12.95 0.92 -5.80
CA VAL A 129 13.64 0.02 -6.74
C VAL A 129 13.63 0.62 -8.14
N MET A 130 12.45 1.06 -8.62
CA MET A 130 12.35 1.76 -9.91
C MET A 130 13.17 3.06 -9.95
N GLN A 131 13.29 3.76 -8.81
CA GLN A 131 14.13 4.94 -8.72
C GLN A 131 15.61 4.58 -8.85
N GLY A 132 16.07 3.51 -8.20
CA GLY A 132 17.44 3.01 -8.33
C GLY A 132 17.77 2.62 -9.78
N GLU A 133 16.85 1.92 -10.45
CA GLU A 133 16.97 1.59 -11.87
C GLU A 133 17.06 2.83 -12.75
N ALA A 134 16.14 3.80 -12.55
CA ALA A 134 16.16 5.05 -13.29
C ALA A 134 17.47 5.81 -13.11
N ASN A 135 18.00 5.91 -11.89
CA ASN A 135 19.26 6.59 -11.63
C ASN A 135 20.44 5.93 -12.33
N ARG A 136 20.46 4.59 -12.41
CA ARG A 136 21.49 3.86 -13.17
C ARG A 136 21.41 4.21 -14.66
N THR A 137 20.21 4.13 -15.24
CA THR A 137 20.01 4.48 -16.66
C THR A 137 20.40 5.93 -16.96
N ILE A 138 20.14 6.88 -16.06
CA ILE A 138 20.54 8.28 -16.26
C ILE A 138 22.06 8.41 -16.23
N ASN A 139 22.74 7.71 -15.30
CA ASN A 139 24.20 7.75 -15.19
C ASN A 139 24.90 7.03 -16.35
N GLU A 140 24.20 6.14 -17.05
CA GLU A 140 24.69 5.45 -18.25
C GLU A 140 24.44 6.24 -19.55
N ALA A 141 23.60 7.27 -19.52
CA ALA A 141 23.30 8.10 -20.69
C ALA A 141 24.55 8.86 -21.17
N GLU A 142 24.68 9.10 -22.48
CA GLU A 142 25.86 9.77 -22.99
C GLU A 142 25.95 11.21 -22.49
N HIS A 143 27.16 11.56 -22.06
CA HIS A 143 27.47 12.86 -21.52
C HIS A 143 28.31 13.69 -22.51
N ILE A 144 27.74 14.00 -23.68
CA ILE A 144 28.44 14.77 -24.71
C ILE A 144 28.31 16.29 -24.42
N PRO A 145 29.42 16.99 -24.12
CA PRO A 145 29.40 18.44 -23.92
C PRO A 145 29.20 19.18 -25.25
N PRO A 146 28.67 20.43 -25.22
CA PRO A 146 28.36 21.23 -24.03
C PRO A 146 26.95 21.01 -23.44
N ASP A 147 26.02 20.44 -24.21
CA ASP A 147 24.58 20.45 -23.89
C ASP A 147 24.08 19.21 -23.13
N TYR A 148 24.79 18.08 -23.21
CA TYR A 148 24.44 16.82 -22.51
C TYR A 148 23.00 16.34 -22.79
N ASP A 149 22.50 16.51 -24.02
CA ASP A 149 21.09 16.29 -24.40
C ASP A 149 20.54 14.94 -23.95
N GLU A 150 21.23 13.83 -24.22
CA GLU A 150 20.73 12.50 -23.88
C GLU A 150 20.58 12.30 -22.36
N PHE A 151 21.53 12.83 -21.59
CA PHE A 151 21.47 12.82 -20.14
C PHE A 151 20.27 13.62 -19.59
N PHE A 152 20.04 14.85 -20.09
CA PHE A 152 18.90 15.65 -19.66
C PHE A 152 17.57 15.01 -20.09
N GLU A 153 17.49 14.45 -21.29
CA GLU A 153 16.31 13.74 -21.79
C GLU A 153 15.98 12.51 -20.94
N ALA A 154 16.98 11.66 -20.67
CA ALA A 154 16.81 10.49 -19.82
C ALA A 154 16.33 10.90 -18.43
N ARG A 155 16.96 11.92 -17.85
CA ARG A 155 16.63 12.46 -16.53
C ARG A 155 15.20 13.01 -16.46
N GLN A 156 14.82 13.87 -17.41
CA GLN A 156 13.47 14.44 -17.45
C GLN A 156 12.41 13.37 -17.67
N TYR A 157 12.65 12.43 -18.59
CA TYR A 157 11.71 11.35 -18.90
C TYR A 157 11.49 10.41 -17.72
N LEU A 158 12.57 9.92 -17.11
CA LEU A 158 12.49 8.92 -16.04
C LEU A 158 11.84 9.50 -14.78
N TYR A 159 12.20 10.73 -14.39
CA TYR A 159 11.56 11.40 -13.26
C TYR A 159 10.12 11.84 -13.56
N THR A 160 9.77 12.13 -14.82
CA THR A 160 8.36 12.30 -15.21
C THR A 160 7.55 11.04 -14.92
N ARG A 161 8.07 9.87 -15.31
CA ARG A 161 7.41 8.57 -15.12
C ARG A 161 7.33 8.18 -13.64
N LEU A 162 8.39 8.41 -12.86
CA LEU A 162 8.41 8.14 -11.41
C LEU A 162 7.43 9.04 -10.65
N GLY A 163 7.45 10.35 -10.91
CA GLY A 163 6.53 11.30 -10.28
C GLY A 163 5.06 10.97 -10.55
N LEU A 164 4.73 10.56 -11.79
CA LEU A 164 3.37 10.10 -12.11
C LEU A 164 2.97 8.83 -11.36
N LYS A 165 3.88 7.85 -11.24
CA LYS A 165 3.61 6.62 -10.48
C LYS A 165 3.36 6.91 -9.00
N ALA A 166 4.14 7.81 -8.40
CA ALA A 166 3.97 8.26 -7.03
C ALA A 166 2.63 8.96 -6.82
N LEU A 167 2.27 9.91 -7.70
CA LEU A 167 0.95 10.58 -7.67
C LEU A 167 -0.22 9.60 -7.77
N ILE A 168 -0.11 8.58 -8.62
CA ILE A 168 -1.15 7.56 -8.75
C ILE A 168 -1.31 6.79 -7.43
N GLN A 169 -0.21 6.42 -6.76
CA GLN A 169 -0.30 5.73 -5.47
C GLN A 169 -0.84 6.65 -4.37
N ALA A 170 -0.40 7.91 -4.31
CA ALA A 170 -0.93 8.90 -3.37
C ALA A 170 -2.45 9.10 -3.52
N ARG A 171 -2.96 9.22 -4.75
CA ARG A 171 -4.42 9.30 -4.98
C ARG A 171 -5.16 8.02 -4.57
N ARG A 172 -4.56 6.84 -4.77
CA ARG A 172 -5.16 5.58 -4.33
C ARG A 172 -5.22 5.48 -2.81
N LEU A 173 -4.18 5.90 -2.11
CA LEU A 173 -4.17 6.00 -0.65
C LEU A 173 -5.24 6.98 -0.15
N ARG A 174 -5.32 8.19 -0.73
CA ARG A 174 -6.36 9.17 -0.35
C ARG A 174 -7.76 8.58 -0.46
N ARG A 175 -8.07 7.88 -1.57
CA ARG A 175 -9.36 7.19 -1.76
C ARG A 175 -9.58 6.05 -0.77
N LEU A 176 -8.53 5.30 -0.42
CA LEU A 176 -8.61 4.18 0.51
C LEU A 176 -9.06 4.62 1.91
N VAL A 177 -8.64 5.80 2.35
CA VAL A 177 -8.90 6.31 3.71
C VAL A 177 -9.82 7.54 3.76
N GLY A 178 -10.42 7.94 2.63
CA GLY A 178 -11.37 9.06 2.57
C GLY A 178 -10.74 10.44 2.78
N LEU A 179 -9.45 10.62 2.46
CA LEU A 179 -8.77 11.92 2.56
C LEU A 179 -9.22 12.87 1.42
N PRO A 180 -9.12 14.21 1.62
CA PRO A 180 -9.47 15.19 0.59
C PRO A 180 -8.64 15.02 -0.68
N HIS A 181 -9.05 15.68 -1.77
CA HIS A 181 -8.29 15.65 -3.02
C HIS A 181 -6.89 16.27 -2.87
N THR A 182 -5.96 15.83 -3.73
CA THR A 182 -4.61 16.39 -3.77
C THR A 182 -4.65 17.86 -4.18
N ARG A 183 -3.73 18.67 -3.67
CA ARG A 183 -3.55 20.07 -4.14
C ARG A 183 -2.55 20.15 -5.29
N LEU A 184 -1.94 19.02 -5.67
CA LEU A 184 -0.94 18.96 -6.72
C LEU A 184 -1.50 19.12 -8.14
N ASP A 185 -2.79 19.42 -8.30
CA ASP A 185 -3.43 19.86 -9.54
C ASP A 185 -4.13 21.22 -9.47
N ALA A 186 -3.98 21.96 -8.37
CA ALA A 186 -4.69 23.22 -8.15
C ALA A 186 -4.32 24.32 -9.15
N THR A 187 -3.08 24.34 -9.64
CA THR A 187 -2.57 25.35 -10.57
C THR A 187 -1.93 24.70 -11.80
N ARG A 188 -1.77 25.47 -12.89
CA ARG A 188 -1.06 25.02 -14.09
C ARG A 188 0.34 24.50 -13.78
N TRP A 189 1.02 25.11 -12.83
CA TRP A 189 2.39 24.78 -12.40
C TRP A 189 2.45 23.68 -11.34
N SER A 190 1.31 23.14 -10.92
CA SER A 190 1.29 22.09 -9.91
C SER A 190 1.88 20.79 -10.48
N ALA A 191 2.54 20.02 -9.61
CA ALA A 191 3.33 18.84 -10.00
C ALA A 191 2.56 17.87 -10.92
N GLN A 192 1.28 17.60 -10.64
CA GLN A 192 0.46 16.72 -11.48
C GLN A 192 0.31 17.24 -12.91
N ASN A 193 0.07 18.54 -13.07
CA ASN A 193 -0.19 19.13 -14.38
C ASN A 193 1.10 19.18 -15.19
N VAL A 194 2.22 19.58 -14.55
CA VAL A 194 3.56 19.57 -15.15
C VAL A 194 3.95 18.16 -15.60
N LEU A 195 3.86 17.17 -14.71
CA LEU A 195 4.23 15.78 -15.03
C LEU A 195 3.34 15.20 -16.14
N ARG A 196 2.03 15.51 -16.14
CA ARG A 196 1.13 15.09 -17.23
C ARG A 196 1.50 15.73 -18.55
N GLN A 197 1.86 17.01 -18.55
CA GLN A 197 2.26 17.72 -19.75
C GLN A 197 3.57 17.14 -20.32
N LYS A 198 4.62 17.02 -19.49
CA LYS A 198 5.89 16.41 -19.89
C LYS A 198 5.69 14.98 -20.39
N TRP A 199 4.86 14.17 -19.73
CA TRP A 199 4.55 12.83 -20.20
C TRP A 199 3.86 12.78 -21.57
N ARG A 200 2.95 13.72 -21.85
CA ARG A 200 2.32 13.83 -23.19
C ARG A 200 3.33 14.21 -24.26
N GLN A 201 4.23 15.14 -23.96
CA GLN A 201 5.30 15.56 -24.86
C GLN A 201 6.23 14.38 -25.17
N GLU A 202 6.67 13.66 -24.15
CA GLU A 202 7.53 12.48 -24.28
C GLU A 202 6.89 11.34 -25.07
N ARG A 203 5.61 11.05 -24.85
CA ARG A 203 4.89 10.06 -25.65
C ARG A 203 4.84 10.43 -27.12
N LYS A 204 4.60 11.71 -27.43
CA LYS A 204 4.57 12.20 -28.80
C LYS A 204 5.96 12.09 -29.44
N ARG A 205 7.00 12.54 -28.72
CA ARG A 205 8.39 12.47 -29.16
C ARG A 205 8.81 11.05 -29.51
N ARG A 206 8.58 10.09 -28.61
CA ARG A 206 8.94 8.67 -28.82
C ARG A 206 8.14 8.02 -29.94
N CYS A 207 6.87 8.38 -30.10
CA CYS A 207 6.08 7.92 -31.23
C CYS A 207 6.66 8.40 -32.57
N ILE A 208 7.04 9.67 -32.65
CA ILE A 208 7.68 10.24 -33.85
C ILE A 208 9.02 9.56 -34.10
N GLN A 209 9.86 9.42 -33.07
CA GLN A 209 11.16 8.77 -33.17
C GLN A 209 11.05 7.31 -33.64
N ALA A 210 10.09 6.55 -33.12
CA ALA A 210 9.84 5.18 -33.56
C ALA A 210 9.41 5.12 -35.04
N VAL A 211 8.58 6.05 -35.50
CA VAL A 211 8.18 6.14 -36.91
C VAL A 211 9.39 6.48 -37.79
N LEU A 212 10.23 7.45 -37.39
CA LEU A 212 11.43 7.82 -38.12
C LEU A 212 12.41 6.65 -38.22
N ILE A 213 12.66 5.92 -37.12
CA ILE A 213 13.52 4.73 -37.11
C ILE A 213 12.97 3.64 -38.05
N ALA A 214 11.65 3.41 -38.05
CA ALA A 214 11.05 2.43 -38.95
C ALA A 214 11.20 2.84 -40.43
N GLN A 215 11.04 4.14 -40.74
CA GLN A 215 11.22 4.67 -42.09
C GLN A 215 12.68 4.58 -42.56
N THR A 216 13.64 4.94 -41.71
CA THR A 216 15.06 4.83 -42.05
C THR A 216 15.44 3.37 -42.30
N GLN A 217 15.05 2.45 -41.40
CA GLN A 217 15.27 1.01 -41.59
C GLN A 217 14.66 0.50 -42.90
N ALA A 218 13.41 0.87 -43.22
CA ALA A 218 12.79 0.50 -44.49
C ALA A 218 13.60 1.04 -45.68
N SER A 219 14.04 2.30 -45.64
CA SER A 219 14.84 2.90 -46.72
C SER A 219 16.20 2.24 -46.92
N PHE A 220 16.86 1.78 -45.85
CA PHE A 220 18.09 1.00 -45.94
C PHE A 220 17.84 -0.38 -46.57
N GLN A 221 16.76 -1.07 -46.16
CA GLN A 221 16.36 -2.35 -46.73
C GLN A 221 16.01 -2.27 -48.22
N PHE A 222 15.48 -1.15 -48.70
CA PHE A 222 15.26 -0.92 -50.14
C PHE A 222 16.55 -0.68 -50.93
N LYS A 223 17.61 -0.14 -50.32
CA LYS A 223 18.90 0.08 -50.98
C LYS A 223 19.78 -1.17 -51.04
N GLU A 224 19.56 -2.15 -50.17
CA GLU A 224 20.33 -3.40 -50.11
C GLU A 224 19.75 -4.53 -50.97
N LYS A 225 18.58 -4.35 -51.60
CA LYS A 225 18.05 -5.31 -52.59
C LYS A 225 18.67 -5.03 -53.97
N PRO A 226 19.29 -6.05 -54.61
CA PRO A 226 19.91 -5.92 -55.94
C PRO A 226 18.89 -5.67 -57.05
#